data_AF-A0A1I8NG75-F1
#
_entry.id   AF-A0A1I8NG75-F1
#
_cell.length_a   1.000
_cell.length_b   1.000
_cell.length_c   1.000
_cell.angle_alpha   90.00
_cell.angle_beta   90.00
_cell.angle_gamma   90.00
#
_symmetry.space_group_name_H-M   'P 1'
#
loop_
_entity.id
_entity.type
_entity.pdbx_description
1 polymer ?
#
loop_
_entity_poly.entity_id
_entity_poly.type
_entity_poly.pdbx_seq_one_letter_code
_entity_poly.pdbx_strand_id
1 'polypeptide(L)'
;MNNGFSTEEDSRGGHADQTCCLIDENERCRNTAGNASYSKRIQKTVKDKRLKLSSDPTSQHIYICDYHKDRIQSARSKRRRKESEDDSNDTDIDLPEVPDLYQLQMNTLKRYKRHYKLQTRPGMKRAQLADTIMKHFKTINVKEKEIITYFVYMVKSNSNKLDPKNGISNDTT
;
A
#
# COMPACT_ATOMS: atom_id res chain seq x y z
N MET A 1 -47.16 -27.68 -27.63
CA MET A 1 -47.36 -27.05 -26.31
C MET A 1 -46.06 -26.39 -25.90
N ASN A 2 -46.01 -25.05 -25.97
CA ASN A 2 -44.91 -24.26 -25.43
C ASN A 2 -45.05 -24.18 -23.91
N ASN A 3 -44.01 -24.56 -23.16
CA ASN A 3 -43.83 -24.09 -21.79
C ASN A 3 -42.54 -23.26 -21.77
N GLY A 4 -42.74 -21.94 -21.92
CA GLY A 4 -41.73 -20.94 -21.66
C GLY A 4 -41.41 -20.91 -20.16
N PHE A 5 -40.13 -20.99 -19.85
CA PHE A 5 -39.61 -20.68 -18.53
C PHE A 5 -39.33 -19.19 -18.50
N SER A 6 -40.20 -18.43 -17.85
CA SER A 6 -39.95 -17.05 -17.44
C SER A 6 -40.59 -16.87 -16.08
N THR A 7 -39.75 -16.50 -15.12
CA THR A 7 -39.89 -15.41 -14.14
C THR A 7 -39.48 -15.86 -12.75
N GLU A 8 -38.28 -15.46 -12.32
CA GLU A 8 -38.10 -14.77 -11.04
C GLU A 8 -36.65 -14.26 -10.90
N GLU A 9 -36.31 -13.25 -11.72
CA GLU A 9 -35.40 -12.19 -11.30
C GLU A 9 -36.21 -11.24 -10.40
N ASP A 10 -36.21 -11.44 -9.08
CA ASP A 10 -36.53 -10.35 -8.14
C ASP A 10 -36.07 -10.63 -6.70
N SER A 11 -34.92 -10.08 -6.33
CA SER A 11 -34.53 -9.71 -4.94
C SER A 11 -33.24 -8.88 -4.93
N ARG A 12 -32.97 -8.08 -5.98
CA ARG A 12 -31.82 -7.17 -6.06
C ARG A 12 -32.14 -5.75 -5.59
N GLY A 13 -33.25 -5.56 -4.87
CA GLY A 13 -33.59 -4.29 -4.21
C GLY A 13 -33.87 -4.55 -2.72
N GLY A 14 -33.03 -4.05 -1.82
CA GLY A 14 -33.38 -4.11 -0.40
C GLY A 14 -32.32 -3.70 0.61
N HIS A 15 -31.03 -3.65 0.26
CA HIS A 15 -29.98 -3.29 1.24
C HIS A 15 -29.69 -1.79 1.36
N ALA A 16 -30.09 -0.96 0.39
CA ALA A 16 -29.72 0.46 0.35
C ALA A 16 -30.42 1.32 1.42
N ASP A 17 -31.59 0.90 1.91
CA ASP A 17 -32.42 1.69 2.86
C ASP A 17 -32.48 1.06 4.27
N GLN A 18 -31.72 -0.01 4.51
CA GLN A 18 -31.69 -0.68 5.80
C GLN A 18 -30.86 0.15 6.81
N THR A 19 -31.37 0.35 8.03
CA THR A 19 -30.65 1.08 9.09
C THR A 19 -29.71 0.15 9.86
N CYS A 20 -28.50 0.60 10.20
CA CYS A 20 -27.49 -0.16 10.93
C CYS A 20 -28.07 -1.00 12.10
N CYS A 21 -27.69 -2.28 12.17
CA CYS A 21 -28.21 -3.23 13.16
C CYS A 21 -27.65 -3.06 14.59
N LEU A 22 -26.99 -1.93 14.90
CA LEU A 22 -26.27 -1.75 16.16
C LEU A 22 -26.95 -0.73 17.08
N ILE A 23 -26.84 -0.99 18.38
CA ILE A 23 -27.18 -0.08 19.46
C ILE A 23 -25.85 0.41 20.07
N ASP A 24 -25.64 1.71 20.07
CA ASP A 24 -24.48 2.40 20.65
C ASP A 24 -24.91 3.16 21.89
N GLU A 25 -24.29 2.89 23.03
CA GLU A 25 -24.62 3.53 24.33
C GLU A 25 -26.13 3.58 24.63
N ASN A 26 -26.84 2.47 24.36
CA ASN A 26 -28.29 2.29 24.54
C ASN A 26 -29.19 3.02 23.53
N GLU A 27 -28.63 3.66 22.50
CA GLU A 27 -29.38 4.25 21.40
C GLU A 27 -29.25 3.44 20.11
N ARG A 28 -30.37 3.20 19.43
CA ARG A 28 -30.39 2.52 18.13
C ARG A 28 -29.77 3.42 17.07
N CYS A 29 -28.79 2.89 16.34
CA CYS A 29 -28.15 3.62 15.25
C CYS A 29 -29.17 3.93 14.14
N ARG A 30 -29.17 5.17 13.65
CA ARG A 30 -30.06 5.63 12.56
C ARG A 30 -29.37 5.73 11.20
N ASN A 31 -28.07 5.45 11.15
CA ASN A 31 -27.30 5.52 9.91
C ASN A 31 -27.68 4.36 8.98
N THR A 32 -27.60 4.58 7.68
CA THR A 32 -27.78 3.54 6.67
C THR A 32 -26.72 2.46 6.82
N ALA A 33 -27.14 1.21 6.69
CA ALA A 33 -26.29 0.05 6.73
C ALA A 33 -25.48 -0.03 5.43
N GLY A 34 -24.19 -0.30 5.55
CA GLY A 34 -23.32 -0.58 4.42
C GLY A 34 -23.20 -2.09 4.19
N ASN A 35 -22.17 -2.49 3.43
CA ASN A 35 -21.93 -3.90 3.11
C ASN A 35 -21.23 -4.68 4.24
N ALA A 36 -20.75 -4.00 5.28
CA ALA A 36 -20.08 -4.63 6.42
C ALA A 36 -21.11 -5.31 7.35
N SER A 37 -20.78 -6.51 7.84
CA SER A 37 -21.68 -7.28 8.71
C SER A 37 -21.13 -7.47 10.12
N TYR A 38 -22.04 -7.44 11.10
CA TYR A 38 -21.79 -7.70 12.50
C TYR A 38 -21.67 -9.21 12.77
N SER A 39 -20.63 -9.82 12.22
CA SER A 39 -20.33 -11.25 12.39
C SER A 39 -19.84 -11.60 13.81
N LYS A 40 -19.80 -12.90 14.15
CA LYS A 40 -19.21 -13.41 15.41
C LYS A 40 -17.78 -12.88 15.67
N ARG A 41 -17.00 -12.65 14.61
CA ARG A 41 -15.65 -12.07 14.70
C ARG A 41 -15.69 -10.62 15.19
N ILE A 42 -16.65 -9.84 14.70
CA ILE A 42 -16.85 -8.45 15.10
C ILE A 42 -17.41 -8.39 16.53
N GLN A 43 -18.36 -9.27 16.89
CA GLN A 43 -18.85 -9.42 18.27
C GLN A 43 -17.71 -9.67 19.27
N LYS A 44 -16.79 -10.59 18.95
CA LYS A 44 -15.61 -10.84 19.77
C LYS A 44 -14.74 -9.60 19.92
N THR A 45 -14.51 -8.86 18.83
CA THR A 45 -13.72 -7.62 18.86
C THR A 45 -14.36 -6.55 19.74
N VAL A 46 -15.67 -6.35 19.63
CA VAL A 46 -16.44 -5.42 20.46
C VAL A 46 -16.31 -5.76 21.94
N LYS A 47 -16.45 -7.05 22.29
CA LYS A 47 -16.26 -7.55 23.66
C LYS A 47 -14.83 -7.36 24.17
N ASP A 48 -13.84 -7.78 23.39
CA ASP A 48 -12.42 -7.70 23.75
C ASP A 48 -11.94 -6.25 23.92
N LYS A 49 -12.49 -5.33 23.14
CA LYS A 49 -12.17 -3.89 23.18
C LYS A 49 -13.10 -3.08 24.08
N ARG A 50 -14.06 -3.73 24.74
CA ARG A 50 -15.05 -3.11 25.64
C ARG A 50 -15.79 -1.94 24.98
N LEU A 51 -16.08 -2.06 23.68
CA LEU A 51 -16.93 -1.10 22.97
C LEU A 51 -18.37 -1.30 23.43
N LYS A 52 -19.09 -0.21 23.71
CA LYS A 52 -20.50 -0.23 24.13
C LYS A 52 -21.44 -0.40 22.93
N LEU A 53 -21.16 -1.42 22.11
CA LEU A 53 -21.93 -1.76 20.93
C LEU A 53 -22.64 -3.10 21.14
N SER A 54 -23.92 -3.18 20.81
CA SER A 54 -24.69 -4.43 20.84
C SER A 54 -25.55 -4.57 19.60
N SER A 55 -25.90 -5.81 19.22
CA SER A 55 -26.82 -6.07 18.11
C SER A 55 -28.26 -5.83 18.55
N ASP A 56 -29.02 -5.09 17.74
CA ASP A 56 -30.43 -4.87 17.94
C ASP A 56 -31.24 -6.14 17.60
N PRO A 57 -31.99 -6.73 18.55
CA PRO A 57 -32.80 -7.92 18.31
C PRO A 57 -33.99 -7.67 17.38
N THR A 58 -34.38 -6.40 17.17
CA THR A 58 -35.47 -6.02 16.25
C THR A 58 -34.98 -5.86 14.81
N SER A 59 -33.65 -5.85 14.59
CA SER A 59 -33.05 -5.75 13.27
C SER A 59 -33.25 -7.05 12.49
N GLN A 60 -33.86 -6.95 11.30
CA GLN A 60 -34.04 -8.09 10.39
C GLN A 60 -32.75 -8.46 9.62
N HIS A 61 -31.67 -7.71 9.82
CA HIS A 61 -30.37 -7.94 9.18
C HIS A 61 -29.20 -7.72 10.14
N ILE A 62 -28.01 -8.14 9.71
CA ILE A 62 -26.76 -8.05 10.49
C ILE A 62 -25.80 -6.96 9.99
N TYR A 63 -26.19 -6.15 9.01
CA TYR A 63 -25.34 -5.13 8.41
C TYR A 63 -25.17 -3.87 9.28
N ILE A 64 -23.99 -3.26 9.21
CA ILE A 64 -23.57 -2.08 9.98
C ILE A 64 -23.23 -0.91 9.07
N CYS A 65 -23.40 0.32 9.58
CA CYS A 65 -23.00 1.54 8.87
C CYS A 65 -21.47 1.70 8.80
N ASP A 66 -21.00 2.52 7.86
CA ASP A 66 -19.57 2.81 7.71
C ASP A 66 -18.98 3.47 8.97
N TYR A 67 -19.74 4.32 9.66
CA TYR A 67 -19.32 4.90 10.94
C TYR A 67 -18.97 3.82 11.98
N HIS A 68 -19.82 2.81 12.17
CA HIS A 68 -19.56 1.74 13.12
C HIS A 68 -18.48 0.78 12.64
N LYS A 69 -18.40 0.53 11.34
CA LYS A 69 -17.29 -0.21 10.73
C LYS A 69 -15.96 0.46 11.09
N ASP A 70 -15.83 1.77 10.88
CA ASP A 70 -14.58 2.50 11.11
C ASP A 70 -14.25 2.63 12.60
N ARG A 71 -15.26 2.81 13.46
CA ARG A 71 -15.10 2.81 14.92
C ARG A 71 -14.59 1.46 15.44
N ILE A 72 -15.12 0.36 14.92
CA ILE A 72 -14.68 -1.01 15.26
C ILE A 72 -13.28 -1.28 14.71
N GLN A 73 -12.99 -0.86 13.48
CA GLN A 73 -11.64 -0.99 12.88
C GLN A 73 -10.60 -0.18 13.66
N SER A 74 -10.90 1.06 13.99
CA SER A 74 -10.04 1.94 14.80
C SER A 74 -9.72 1.32 16.18
N ALA A 75 -10.71 0.68 16.82
CA ALA A 75 -10.48 -0.01 18.09
C ALA A 75 -9.53 -1.22 17.98
N ARG A 76 -9.44 -1.85 16.80
CA ARG A 76 -8.44 -2.90 16.53
C ARG A 76 -7.04 -2.29 16.44
N SER A 77 -6.89 -1.18 15.72
CA SER A 77 -5.60 -0.53 15.46
C SER A 77 -5.01 0.21 16.68
N LYS A 78 -5.84 0.70 17.61
CA LYS A 78 -5.41 1.49 18.79
C LYS A 78 -4.50 0.77 19.82
N ARG A 79 -4.16 -0.52 19.66
CA ARG A 79 -3.23 -1.23 20.59
C ARG A 79 -1.76 -1.23 20.14
N ARG A 80 -1.35 -0.26 19.31
CA ARG A 80 0.03 -0.13 18.83
C ARG A 80 0.61 1.28 19.00
N ARG A 81 0.32 1.99 20.10
CA ARG A 81 1.11 3.18 20.47
C ARG A 81 1.30 3.30 21.99
N LYS A 82 2.41 2.75 22.47
CA LYS A 82 3.19 3.36 23.55
C LYS A 82 4.66 3.29 23.11
N GLU A 83 5.27 4.47 23.04
CA GLU A 83 6.68 4.78 22.75
C GLU A 83 7.15 4.69 21.29
N SER A 84 7.04 5.83 20.58
CA SER A 84 8.12 6.42 19.78
C SER A 84 7.60 7.71 19.13
N GLU A 85 8.28 8.83 19.37
CA GLU A 85 8.11 10.04 18.57
C GLU A 85 8.61 9.72 17.16
N ASP A 86 7.70 9.56 16.18
CA ASP A 86 8.06 9.65 14.77
C ASP A 86 6.84 9.96 13.91
N ASP A 87 7.15 10.64 12.82
CA ASP A 87 6.34 11.51 11.99
C ASP A 87 5.03 10.88 11.47
N SER A 88 3.96 11.67 11.55
CA SER A 88 2.66 11.34 11.00
C SER A 88 2.65 11.69 9.51
N ASN A 89 3.12 10.79 8.66
CA ASN A 89 2.85 10.86 7.22
C ASN A 89 1.92 9.72 6.79
N ASP A 90 0.63 9.87 7.11
CA ASP A 90 -0.46 9.10 6.51
C ASP A 90 -0.89 9.78 5.20
N THR A 91 0.02 9.77 4.22
CA THR A 91 -0.35 9.87 2.82
C THR A 91 0.03 8.54 2.18
N ASP A 92 -0.96 7.67 2.04
CA ASP A 92 -1.01 6.54 1.12
C ASP A 92 -0.82 7.03 -0.32
N ILE A 93 0.38 7.52 -0.63
CA ILE A 93 0.89 7.63 -1.98
C ILE A 93 1.49 6.26 -2.23
N ASP A 94 0.91 5.55 -3.19
CA ASP A 94 1.38 4.30 -3.80
C ASP A 94 2.75 4.54 -4.49
N LEU A 95 3.74 4.97 -3.71
CA LEU A 95 5.10 5.22 -4.10
C LEU A 95 5.78 3.86 -4.05
N PRO A 96 6.30 3.33 -5.17
CA PRO A 96 7.08 2.11 -5.12
C PRO A 96 8.27 2.35 -4.18
N GLU A 97 8.19 1.78 -2.98
CA GLU A 97 9.15 1.98 -1.88
C GLU A 97 10.57 1.53 -2.29
N VAL A 98 10.70 0.84 -3.42
CA VAL A 98 11.94 0.27 -3.93
C VAL A 98 11.98 0.36 -5.47
N PRO A 99 13.06 0.91 -6.06
CA PRO A 99 13.24 0.93 -7.52
C PRO A 99 13.19 -0.48 -8.11
N ASP A 100 12.46 -0.70 -9.20
CA ASP A 100 12.44 -2.01 -9.87
C ASP A 100 13.75 -2.26 -10.63
N LEU A 101 14.72 -2.85 -9.93
CA LEU A 101 16.02 -3.22 -10.50
C LEU A 101 15.93 -4.33 -11.54
N TYR A 102 14.82 -5.08 -11.61
CA TYR A 102 14.67 -6.13 -12.63
C TYR A 102 14.51 -5.54 -14.02
N GLN A 103 14.09 -4.28 -14.16
CA GLN A 103 13.96 -3.57 -15.43
C GLN A 103 15.30 -3.07 -15.99
N LEU A 104 16.34 -2.96 -15.15
CA LEU A 104 17.65 -2.49 -15.57
C LEU A 104 18.38 -3.47 -16.48
N GLN A 105 19.03 -2.95 -17.52
CA GLN A 105 19.86 -3.73 -18.42
C GLN A 105 21.03 -4.42 -17.67
N MET A 106 21.45 -5.58 -18.18
CA MET A 106 22.55 -6.38 -17.61
C MET A 106 23.84 -5.55 -17.43
N ASN A 107 24.13 -4.65 -18.35
CA ASN A 107 25.33 -3.81 -18.30
C ASN A 107 25.27 -2.82 -17.13
N THR A 108 24.10 -2.26 -16.84
CA THR A 108 23.86 -1.38 -15.69
C THR A 108 24.02 -2.14 -14.38
N LEU A 109 23.44 -3.34 -14.28
CA LEU A 109 23.60 -4.20 -13.10
C LEU A 109 25.08 -4.59 -12.88
N LYS A 110 25.81 -4.96 -13.94
CA LYS A 110 27.26 -5.24 -13.87
C LYS A 110 28.07 -4.00 -13.47
N ARG A 111 27.69 -2.81 -13.95
CA ARG A 111 28.34 -1.54 -13.59
C ARG A 111 28.16 -1.25 -12.11
N TYR A 112 26.95 -1.40 -11.59
CA TYR A 112 26.69 -1.26 -10.15
C TYR A 112 27.53 -2.25 -9.34
N LYS A 113 27.53 -3.53 -9.72
CA LYS A 113 28.34 -4.58 -9.08
C LYS A 113 29.82 -4.17 -9.00
N ARG A 114 30.37 -3.65 -10.09
CA ARG A 114 31.78 -3.22 -10.16
C ARG A 114 32.05 -1.99 -9.27
N HIS A 115 31.15 -1.02 -9.27
CA HIS A 115 31.29 0.20 -8.48
C HIS A 115 31.33 -0.09 -6.97
N TYR A 116 30.39 -0.90 -6.49
CA TYR A 116 30.31 -1.32 -5.09
C TYR A 116 31.13 -2.58 -4.77
N LYS A 117 31.91 -3.09 -5.73
CA LYS A 117 32.77 -4.27 -5.60
C LYS A 117 32.06 -5.48 -4.98
N LEU A 118 30.80 -5.71 -5.37
CA LEU A 118 30.00 -6.79 -4.81
C LEU A 118 30.53 -8.15 -5.22
N GLN A 119 30.72 -9.02 -4.24
CA GLN A 119 31.16 -10.40 -4.46
C GLN A 119 29.98 -11.24 -4.95
N THR A 120 30.10 -11.81 -6.16
CA THR A 120 29.08 -12.71 -6.71
C THR A 120 29.73 -13.84 -7.50
N ARG A 121 29.03 -14.97 -7.62
CA ARG A 121 29.49 -16.11 -8.41
C ARG A 121 29.53 -15.77 -9.92
N PRO A 122 30.48 -16.33 -10.69
CA PRO A 122 30.47 -16.21 -12.15
C PRO A 122 29.20 -16.81 -12.77
N GLY A 123 28.76 -16.28 -13.91
CA GLY A 123 27.63 -16.86 -14.68
C GLY A 123 26.23 -16.59 -14.13
N MET A 124 26.06 -15.68 -13.16
CA MET A 124 24.73 -15.33 -12.64
C MET A 124 23.81 -14.74 -13.71
N LYS A 125 22.54 -15.17 -13.68
CA LYS A 125 21.48 -14.65 -14.55
C LYS A 125 21.02 -13.25 -14.08
N ARG A 126 20.36 -12.50 -14.97
CA ARG A 126 19.91 -11.10 -14.72
C ARG A 126 19.12 -10.96 -13.42
N ALA A 127 18.10 -11.80 -13.24
CA ALA A 127 17.23 -11.77 -12.06
C ALA A 127 18.03 -11.96 -10.76
N GLN A 128 18.90 -12.97 -10.73
CA GLN A 128 19.74 -13.26 -9.55
C GLN A 128 20.73 -12.13 -9.24
N LEU A 129 21.26 -11.46 -10.27
CA LEU A 129 22.12 -10.31 -10.09
C LEU A 129 21.34 -9.11 -9.55
N ALA A 130 20.12 -8.88 -10.07
CA ALA A 130 19.22 -7.85 -9.57
C ALA A 130 18.85 -8.09 -8.09
N ASP A 131 18.56 -9.33 -7.68
CA ASP A 131 18.29 -9.70 -6.28
C ASP A 131 19.44 -9.34 -5.34
N THR A 132 20.66 -9.66 -5.77
CA THR A 132 21.87 -9.41 -4.98
C THR A 132 22.12 -7.91 -4.85
N ILE A 133 21.96 -7.17 -5.93
CA ILE A 133 22.08 -5.71 -5.96
C ILE A 133 21.00 -5.08 -5.08
N MET A 134 19.77 -5.58 -5.14
CA MET A 134 18.64 -5.10 -4.33
C MET A 134 18.93 -5.17 -2.84
N LYS A 135 19.44 -6.33 -2.39
CA LYS A 135 19.83 -6.52 -0.98
C LYS A 135 20.89 -5.52 -0.55
N HIS A 136 21.91 -5.29 -1.38
CA HIS A 136 22.94 -4.30 -1.09
C HIS A 136 22.40 -2.86 -1.14
N PHE A 137 21.56 -2.53 -2.12
CA PHE A 137 21.01 -1.19 -2.31
C PHE A 137 20.30 -0.68 -1.06
N LYS A 138 19.53 -1.56 -0.40
CA LYS A 138 18.85 -1.26 0.88
C LYS A 138 19.79 -0.99 2.06
N THR A 139 21.07 -1.34 1.95
CA THR A 139 22.08 -1.12 3.01
C THR A 139 22.93 0.13 2.79
N ILE A 140 22.77 0.81 1.65
CA ILE A 140 23.55 2.02 1.37
C ILE A 140 23.08 3.14 2.28
N ASN A 141 24.02 3.71 3.04
CA ASN A 141 23.77 4.93 3.80
C ASN A 141 23.76 6.13 2.85
N VAL A 142 22.67 6.91 2.90
CA VAL A 142 22.44 8.05 2.01
C VAL A 142 22.61 9.34 2.79
N LYS A 143 23.64 10.13 2.44
CA LYS A 143 23.80 11.49 2.93
C LYS A 143 23.04 12.45 2.03
N GLU A 144 21.77 12.70 2.37
CA GLU A 144 20.82 13.41 1.52
C GLU A 144 21.35 14.72 0.93
N LYS A 145 21.94 15.58 1.77
CA LYS A 145 22.50 16.87 1.33
C LYS A 145 23.52 16.70 0.21
N GLU A 146 24.45 15.76 0.33
CA GLU A 146 25.48 15.50 -0.68
C GLU A 146 24.85 14.95 -1.95
N ILE A 147 23.97 13.95 -1.82
CA ILE A 147 23.34 13.28 -2.97
C ILE A 147 22.49 14.24 -3.79
N ILE A 148 21.66 15.07 -3.14
CA ILE A 148 20.83 16.07 -3.82
C ILE A 148 21.73 17.10 -4.52
N THR A 149 22.79 17.57 -3.84
CA THR A 149 23.74 18.53 -4.42
C THR A 149 24.42 17.96 -5.67
N TYR A 150 24.92 16.72 -5.59
CA TYR A 150 25.55 16.06 -6.74
C TYR A 150 24.57 15.82 -7.89
N PHE A 151 23.35 15.40 -7.58
CA PHE A 151 22.30 15.18 -8.58
C PHE A 151 21.97 16.47 -9.33
N VAL A 152 21.66 17.55 -8.61
CA VAL A 152 21.35 18.86 -9.20
C VAL A 152 22.52 19.37 -10.03
N TYR A 153 23.75 19.26 -9.52
CA TYR A 153 24.94 19.66 -10.27
C TYR A 153 25.10 18.87 -11.56
N MET A 154 24.98 17.54 -11.52
CA MET A 154 25.11 16.67 -12.69
C MET A 154 24.06 16.96 -13.77
N VAL A 155 22.81 17.16 -13.36
CA VAL A 155 21.71 17.50 -14.28
C VAL A 155 21.94 18.87 -14.91
N LYS A 156 22.24 19.89 -14.10
CA LYS A 156 22.47 21.26 -14.60
C LYS A 156 23.69 21.38 -15.51
N SER A 157 24.72 20.59 -15.27
CA SER A 157 25.94 20.56 -16.08
C SER A 157 25.88 19.57 -17.25
N ASN A 158 24.75 18.88 -17.45
CA ASN A 158 24.57 17.77 -18.40
C ASN A 158 25.73 16.77 -18.38
N SER A 159 26.34 16.58 -17.20
CA SER A 159 27.60 15.87 -17.03
C SER A 159 27.32 14.46 -16.54
N ASN A 160 26.80 13.61 -17.41
CA ASN A 160 26.79 12.19 -17.10
C ASN A 160 28.22 11.65 -17.24
N LYS A 161 28.90 11.37 -16.11
CA LYS A 161 30.26 10.76 -16.10
C LYS A 161 30.33 9.40 -16.81
N LEU A 162 29.17 8.84 -17.18
CA LEU A 162 29.03 7.54 -17.82
C LEU A 162 28.73 7.62 -19.31
N ASP A 163 28.44 8.82 -19.84
CA ASP A 163 28.47 9.04 -21.28
C ASP A 163 29.94 9.16 -21.70
N PRO A 164 30.42 8.39 -22.69
CA PRO A 164 31.66 8.78 -23.35
C PRO A 164 31.45 10.22 -23.82
N LYS A 165 32.34 11.15 -23.42
CA LYS A 165 32.41 12.47 -24.05
C LYS A 165 32.48 12.21 -25.55
N ASN A 166 31.38 12.40 -26.27
CA ASN A 166 31.41 12.45 -27.71
C ASN A 166 32.42 13.55 -28.02
N GLY A 167 33.54 13.15 -28.64
CA GLY A 167 34.57 14.07 -29.07
C GLY A 167 33.93 15.11 -29.95
N ILE A 168 33.72 16.31 -29.40
CA ILE A 168 33.59 17.50 -30.22
C ILE A 168 35.00 17.78 -30.69
N SER A 169 35.39 17.08 -31.76
CA SER A 169 36.45 17.53 -32.65
C SER A 169 35.92 18.82 -33.27
N ASN A 170 36.26 19.95 -32.67
CA ASN A 170 36.23 21.22 -33.36
C ASN A 170 37.39 21.19 -34.35
N ASP A 171 37.16 20.72 -35.57
CA ASP A 171 37.97 21.10 -36.72
C ASP A 171 37.09 21.91 -37.66
N THR A 172 37.19 23.22 -37.45
CA THR A 172 36.67 24.29 -38.29
C THR A 172 37.36 24.22 -39.65
N THR A 173 36.55 24.25 -40.71
CA THR A 173 36.98 24.47 -42.11
C THR A 173 37.79 25.75 -42.28
#